data_AF-A0A964X6P0-F1
#
_entry.id   AF-A0A964X6P0-F1
#
_cell.length_a   1.000
_cell.length_b   1.000
_cell.length_c   1.000
_cell.angle_alpha   90.00
_cell.angle_beta   90.00
_cell.angle_gamma   90.00
#
_symmetry.space_group_name_H-M   'P 1'
#
loop_
_entity.id
_entity.type
_entity.pdbx_description
1 polymer ?
#
loop_
_entity_poly.entity_id
_entity_poly.type
_entity_poly.pdbx_seq_one_letter_code
_entity_poly.pdbx_strand_id
1 'polypeptide(L)'
;MKAFVRLPLIALLVLSAGSVLAARDSVLVPGKWIVELASPPGLAYEGGPAGQLETDTSAAGKSLAATAPHAIGQARYDAHSPAVLAYTAHLARERDTVLQRARGVLGRAIEPTRVYRHVFNGFEVHMDEAEARRLS
;
A
#
# COMPACT_ATOMS: atom_id res chain seq x y z
N MET A 1 16.14 25.38 68.40
CA MET A 1 14.90 24.57 68.43
C MET A 1 14.59 24.17 66.99
N LYS A 2 14.78 22.88 66.63
CA LYS A 2 13.73 21.92 66.18
C LYS A 2 12.95 22.42 64.94
N ALA A 3 12.86 21.74 63.79
CA ALA A 3 13.03 20.32 63.49
C ALA A 3 13.32 20.08 61.99
N PHE A 4 14.10 19.04 61.71
CA PHE A 4 14.25 18.41 60.40
C PHE A 4 12.96 17.64 60.05
N VAL A 5 12.40 17.87 58.87
CA VAL A 5 11.40 16.96 58.28
C VAL A 5 12.13 16.10 57.26
N ARG A 6 12.23 14.81 57.55
CA ARG A 6 12.71 13.77 56.63
C ARG A 6 11.56 13.41 55.68
N LEU A 7 11.69 13.72 54.40
CA LEU A 7 10.76 13.27 53.37
C LEU A 7 11.18 11.86 52.90
N PRO A 8 10.34 10.82 52.98
CA PRO A 8 10.71 9.50 52.50
C PRO A 8 10.59 9.42 50.97
N LEU A 9 11.66 8.91 50.38
CA LEU A 9 11.82 8.51 48.98
C LEU A 9 10.79 7.42 48.62
N ILE A 10 9.75 7.77 47.83
CA ILE A 10 8.86 6.77 47.22
C ILE A 10 9.49 6.39 45.88
N ALA A 11 10.10 5.21 45.82
CA ALA A 11 10.56 4.60 44.58
C ALA A 11 9.35 4.05 43.82
N LEU A 12 8.92 4.75 42.77
CA LEU A 12 7.90 4.30 41.84
C LEU A 12 8.52 3.33 40.84
N LEU A 13 8.39 2.03 41.11
CA LEU A 13 8.87 0.96 40.23
C LEU A 13 7.82 0.76 39.13
N VAL A 14 7.99 1.47 38.01
CA VAL A 14 7.15 1.32 36.81
C VAL A 14 7.49 -0.04 36.18
N LEU A 15 6.63 -1.03 36.43
CA LEU A 15 6.62 -2.28 35.66
C LEU A 15 6.10 -1.95 34.25
N SER A 16 7.01 -1.60 33.34
CA SER A 16 6.71 -1.56 31.92
C SER A 16 6.48 -3.00 31.45
N ALA A 17 5.22 -3.44 31.46
CA ALA A 17 4.80 -4.61 30.70
C ALA A 17 5.01 -4.29 29.22
N GLY A 18 6.21 -4.55 28.72
CA GLY A 18 6.50 -4.49 27.30
C GLY A 18 5.59 -5.49 26.61
N SER A 19 4.56 -5.00 25.94
CA SER A 19 3.80 -5.80 24.98
C SER A 19 4.75 -6.12 23.85
N VAL A 20 5.48 -7.23 23.96
CA VAL A 20 6.12 -7.84 22.81
C VAL A 20 4.96 -8.36 21.97
N LEU A 21 4.51 -7.53 21.03
CA LEU A 21 3.70 -8.00 19.93
C LEU A 21 4.59 -9.01 19.21
N ALA A 22 4.41 -10.29 19.52
CA ALA A 22 5.16 -11.36 18.89
C ALA A 22 5.00 -11.15 17.38
N ALA A 23 6.11 -10.80 16.73
CA ALA A 23 6.17 -10.76 15.28
C ALA A 23 5.65 -12.13 14.83
N ARG A 24 4.51 -12.14 14.13
CA ARG A 24 4.02 -13.38 13.53
C ARG A 24 5.15 -13.90 12.67
N ASP A 25 5.57 -15.14 12.88
CA ASP A 25 6.51 -15.81 11.99
C ASP A 25 5.98 -15.69 10.56
N SER A 26 6.59 -14.80 9.79
CA SER A 26 6.25 -14.63 8.39
C SER A 26 6.84 -15.83 7.66
N VAL A 27 5.98 -16.79 7.32
CA VAL A 27 6.37 -17.89 6.44
C VAL A 27 6.74 -17.29 5.09
N LEU A 28 8.04 -17.13 4.84
CA LEU A 28 8.55 -16.78 3.52
C LEU A 28 8.27 -17.97 2.61
N VAL A 29 7.44 -17.77 1.59
CA VAL A 29 7.23 -18.77 0.55
C VAL A 29 8.29 -18.52 -0.53
N PRO A 30 9.29 -19.41 -0.70
CA PRO A 30 10.37 -19.18 -1.64
C PRO A 30 9.84 -18.93 -3.05
N GLY A 31 10.45 -17.97 -3.75
CA GLY A 31 10.10 -17.63 -5.12
C GLY A 31 8.81 -16.84 -5.28
N LYS A 32 8.09 -16.50 -4.20
CA LYS A 32 6.90 -15.63 -4.26
C LYS A 32 7.20 -14.25 -3.70
N TRP A 33 6.90 -13.24 -4.51
CA TRP A 33 7.08 -11.84 -4.14
C TRP A 33 5.75 -11.10 -4.25
N ILE A 34 5.52 -10.19 -3.30
CA ILE A 34 4.46 -9.20 -3.39
C ILE A 34 5.10 -7.89 -3.85
N VAL A 35 4.68 -7.40 -5.00
CA VAL A 35 5.08 -6.10 -5.54
C VAL A 35 4.04 -5.08 -5.12
N GLU A 36 4.47 -4.05 -4.40
CA GLU A 36 3.67 -2.88 -4.05
C GLU A 36 3.79 -1.81 -5.14
N LEU A 37 2.67 -1.19 -5.49
CA LEU A 37 2.60 -0.12 -6.46
C LEU A 37 2.36 1.22 -5.75
N ALA A 38 2.93 2.30 -6.30
CA ALA A 38 2.98 3.60 -5.64
C ALA A 38 1.61 4.28 -5.47
N SER A 39 0.70 4.10 -6.44
CA SER A 39 -0.62 4.74 -6.38
C SER A 39 -1.45 4.20 -5.20
N PRO A 40 -2.27 5.03 -4.54
CA PRO A 40 -3.08 4.58 -3.41
C PRO A 40 -4.00 3.39 -3.75
N PRO A 41 -4.30 2.51 -2.80
CA PRO A 41 -5.35 1.51 -3.00
C PRO A 41 -6.73 2.19 -3.04
N GLY A 42 -7.73 1.50 -3.60
CA GLY A 42 -9.08 2.06 -3.75
C GLY A 42 -9.72 2.53 -2.45
N LEU A 43 -9.41 1.92 -1.30
CA LEU A 43 -9.92 2.34 0.00
C LEU A 43 -9.35 3.69 0.47
N ALA A 44 -8.20 4.11 -0.06
CA ALA A 44 -7.46 5.31 0.36
C ALA A 44 -7.36 6.38 -0.73
N TYR A 45 -7.91 6.15 -1.93
CA TYR A 45 -7.84 7.13 -3.00
C TYR A 45 -8.86 8.26 -2.81
N GLU A 46 -8.33 9.47 -2.60
CA GLU A 46 -9.10 10.68 -2.28
C GLU A 46 -9.56 11.46 -3.51
N GLY A 47 -9.35 10.91 -4.71
CA GLY A 47 -9.67 11.58 -5.97
C GLY A 47 -8.51 12.43 -6.48
N GLY A 48 -8.63 12.89 -7.72
CA GLY A 48 -7.61 13.72 -8.35
C GLY A 48 -7.20 13.22 -9.74
N PRO A 49 -6.09 13.75 -10.30
CA PRO A 49 -5.57 13.32 -11.59
C PRO A 49 -5.18 11.85 -11.55
N ALA A 50 -5.69 11.06 -12.50
CA ALA A 50 -5.32 9.66 -12.62
C ALA A 50 -4.85 9.36 -14.04
N GLY A 51 -3.53 9.28 -14.19
CA GLY A 51 -2.86 9.06 -15.47
C GLY A 51 -2.75 10.31 -16.36
N GLN A 52 -1.65 10.40 -17.07
CA GLN A 52 -1.46 11.31 -18.21
C GLN A 52 -2.20 10.70 -19.40
N LEU A 53 -3.22 11.38 -19.92
CA LEU A 53 -3.71 11.05 -21.27
C LEU A 53 -2.73 11.68 -22.26
N GLU A 54 -1.95 10.83 -22.92
CA GLU A 54 -1.20 11.20 -24.12
C GLU A 54 -2.19 11.32 -25.28
N THR A 55 -2.99 12.38 -25.33
CA THR A 55 -3.71 12.79 -26.54
C THR A 55 -4.28 14.20 -26.39
N ASP A 56 -3.75 15.09 -27.22
CA ASP A 56 -4.29 16.38 -27.67
C ASP A 56 -4.69 17.45 -26.63
N THR A 57 -3.78 18.41 -26.47
CA THR A 57 -4.01 19.84 -26.15
C THR A 57 -4.67 20.22 -24.81
N SER A 58 -4.66 19.34 -23.80
CA SER A 58 -4.81 19.78 -22.42
C SER A 58 -4.02 18.87 -21.49
N ALA A 59 -2.97 19.40 -20.86
CA ALA A 59 -2.13 18.69 -19.91
C ALA A 59 -2.85 18.32 -18.59
N ALA A 60 -4.17 18.44 -18.53
CA ALA A 60 -5.00 17.93 -17.45
C ALA A 60 -5.29 16.44 -17.70
N GLY A 61 -4.54 15.56 -17.02
CA GLY A 61 -4.91 14.14 -16.93
C GLY A 61 -6.37 13.99 -16.51
N LYS A 62 -7.05 12.93 -16.99
CA LYS A 62 -8.45 12.68 -16.63
C LYS A 62 -8.55 12.47 -15.13
N SER A 63 -9.17 13.42 -14.45
CA SER A 63 -9.43 13.29 -13.02
C SER A 63 -10.43 12.16 -12.77
N LEU A 64 -10.13 11.30 -11.80
CA LEU A 64 -11.05 10.28 -11.31
C LEU A 64 -11.62 10.71 -9.97
N ALA A 65 -12.89 10.36 -9.75
CA ALA A 65 -13.60 10.64 -8.51
C ALA A 65 -12.96 9.89 -7.33
N ALA A 66 -13.06 10.49 -6.15
CA ALA A 66 -12.64 9.89 -4.90
C ALA A 66 -13.38 8.58 -4.63
N THR A 67 -12.69 7.64 -4.00
CA THR A 67 -13.25 6.33 -3.63
C THR A 67 -13.12 6.03 -2.14
N ALA A 68 -12.26 6.77 -1.44
CA ALA A 68 -12.11 6.64 0.01
C ALA A 68 -13.39 7.09 0.72
N PRO A 69 -13.98 6.28 1.62
CA PRO A 69 -15.26 6.59 2.25
C PRO A 69 -15.27 7.94 2.97
N HIS A 70 -14.17 8.30 3.64
CA HIS A 70 -14.04 9.58 4.35
C HIS A 70 -14.02 10.79 3.40
N ALA A 71 -13.49 10.63 2.19
CA ALA A 71 -13.42 11.70 1.19
C ALA A 71 -14.78 11.97 0.52
N ILE A 72 -15.66 10.97 0.47
CA ILE A 72 -17.00 11.06 -0.16
C ILE A 72 -18.16 11.07 0.84
N GLY A 73 -17.87 11.17 2.14
CA GLY A 73 -18.89 11.20 3.20
C GLY A 73 -19.67 9.90 3.38
N GLN A 74 -19.11 8.76 2.95
CA GLN A 74 -19.73 7.45 3.10
C GLN A 74 -19.20 6.73 4.35
N ALA A 75 -20.07 5.96 5.01
CA ALA A 75 -19.69 5.17 6.18
C ALA A 75 -18.90 3.90 5.84
N ARG A 76 -19.00 3.40 4.61
CA ARG A 76 -18.40 2.13 4.18
C ARG A 76 -17.86 2.24 2.75
N TYR A 77 -16.82 1.46 2.49
CA TYR A 77 -16.27 1.30 1.15
C TYR A 77 -17.15 0.35 0.32
N ASP A 78 -17.56 0.81 -0.86
CA ASP A 78 -18.29 0.00 -1.83
C ASP A 78 -17.39 -0.33 -3.03
N ALA A 79 -16.91 -1.59 -3.05
CA ALA A 79 -16.04 -2.13 -4.08
C ALA A 79 -16.70 -2.19 -5.47
N HIS A 80 -18.03 -2.05 -5.55
CA HIS A 80 -18.81 -2.13 -6.78
C HIS A 80 -19.30 -0.77 -7.26
N SER A 81 -19.02 0.31 -6.53
CA SER A 81 -19.41 1.65 -6.95
C SER A 81 -18.74 2.04 -8.29
N PRO A 82 -19.40 2.84 -9.14
CA PRO A 82 -18.83 3.25 -10.42
C PRO A 82 -17.45 3.94 -10.30
N ALA A 83 -17.25 4.73 -9.24
CA ALA A 83 -15.97 5.39 -8.97
C ALA A 83 -14.85 4.37 -8.67
N VAL A 84 -15.13 3.36 -7.84
CA VAL A 84 -14.16 2.31 -7.53
C VAL A 84 -13.83 1.47 -8.77
N LEU A 85 -14.83 1.12 -9.58
CA LEU A 85 -14.60 0.38 -10.82
C LEU A 85 -13.71 1.18 -11.79
N ALA A 86 -13.98 2.48 -11.94
CA ALA A 86 -13.18 3.36 -12.78
C ALA A 86 -11.73 3.48 -12.28
N TYR A 87 -11.54 3.66 -10.97
CA TYR A 87 -10.21 3.77 -10.36
C TYR A 87 -9.43 2.45 -10.41
N THR A 88 -10.05 1.33 -10.09
CA THR A 88 -9.38 0.02 -10.14
C THR A 88 -9.02 -0.40 -11.57
N ALA A 89 -9.75 0.06 -12.58
CA ALA A 89 -9.36 -0.07 -13.98
C ALA A 89 -8.11 0.78 -14.33
N HIS A 90 -7.95 1.96 -13.71
CA HIS A 90 -6.72 2.73 -13.83
C HIS A 90 -5.53 2.01 -13.17
N LEU A 91 -5.69 1.50 -11.95
CA LEU A 91 -4.65 0.68 -11.29
C LEU A 91 -4.25 -0.56 -12.11
N ALA A 92 -5.19 -1.14 -12.86
CA ALA A 92 -4.87 -2.24 -13.77
C ALA A 92 -3.90 -1.80 -14.89
N ARG A 93 -4.12 -0.63 -15.52
CA ARG A 93 -3.21 -0.09 -16.55
C ARG A 93 -1.83 0.26 -16.00
N GLU A 94 -1.76 0.76 -14.76
CA GLU A 94 -0.49 1.00 -14.08
C GLU A 94 0.29 -0.30 -13.85
N ARG A 95 -0.40 -1.35 -13.37
CA ARG A 95 0.21 -2.67 -13.22
C ARG A 95 0.72 -3.20 -14.56
N ASP A 96 -0.07 -3.09 -15.63
CA ASP A 96 0.34 -3.55 -16.96
C ASP A 96 1.61 -2.82 -17.43
N THR A 97 1.71 -1.52 -17.16
CA THR A 97 2.92 -0.72 -17.44
C THR A 97 4.14 -1.25 -16.67
N VAL A 98 3.97 -1.57 -15.39
CA VAL A 98 5.03 -2.16 -14.55
C VAL A 98 5.45 -3.54 -15.07
N LEU A 99 4.50 -4.39 -15.44
CA LEU A 99 4.78 -5.72 -15.99
C LEU A 99 5.55 -5.62 -17.33
N GLN A 100 5.22 -4.66 -18.19
CA GLN A 100 5.97 -4.44 -19.43
C GLN A 100 7.40 -3.97 -19.17
N ARG A 101 7.62 -3.08 -18.20
CA ARG A 101 8.97 -2.66 -17.79
C ARG A 101 9.75 -3.84 -17.21
N ALA A 102 9.13 -4.61 -16.32
CA ALA A 102 9.74 -5.79 -15.73
C ALA A 102 10.15 -6.81 -16.81
N ARG A 103 9.32 -7.02 -17.85
CA ARG A 103 9.67 -7.86 -18.99
C ARG A 103 10.95 -7.39 -19.69
N GLY A 104 11.12 -6.09 -19.89
CA GLY A 104 12.32 -5.51 -20.47
C GLY A 104 13.57 -5.75 -19.61
N VAL A 105 13.45 -5.61 -18.28
CA VAL A 105 14.57 -5.80 -17.33
C VAL A 105 14.93 -7.27 -17.14
N LEU A 106 13.94 -8.16 -17.07
CA LEU A 106 14.14 -9.57 -16.79
C LEU A 106 14.41 -10.42 -18.04
N GLY A 107 14.09 -9.90 -19.24
CA GLY A 107 14.20 -10.65 -20.49
C GLY A 107 13.13 -11.74 -20.68
N ARG A 108 12.15 -11.82 -19.77
CA ARG A 108 11.01 -12.75 -19.83
C ARG A 108 9.75 -12.08 -19.29
N ALA A 109 8.58 -12.57 -19.71
CA ALA A 109 7.32 -12.14 -19.10
C ALA A 109 7.19 -12.70 -17.67
N ILE A 110 6.58 -11.90 -16.80
CA ILE A 110 6.10 -12.30 -15.49
C ILE A 110 4.61 -12.04 -15.44
N GLU A 111 3.85 -12.97 -14.87
CA GLU A 111 2.40 -12.88 -14.77
C GLU A 111 1.95 -12.82 -13.31
N PRO A 112 1.05 -11.90 -12.94
CA PRO A 112 0.47 -11.87 -11.60
C PRO A 112 -0.27 -13.16 -11.25
N THR A 113 0.05 -13.78 -10.11
CA THR A 113 -0.73 -14.90 -9.56
C THR A 113 -1.90 -14.41 -8.73
N ARG A 114 -1.76 -13.24 -8.10
CA ARG A 114 -2.82 -12.54 -7.36
C ARG A 114 -2.71 -11.04 -7.58
N VAL A 115 -3.84 -10.36 -7.55
CA VAL A 115 -3.91 -8.91 -7.72
C VAL A 115 -4.70 -8.30 -6.56
N TYR A 116 -4.13 -7.25 -5.99
CA TYR A 116 -4.69 -6.48 -4.89
C TYR A 116 -4.93 -5.04 -5.36
N ARG A 117 -6.12 -4.51 -5.08
CA ARG A 117 -6.54 -3.18 -5.55
C ARG A 117 -7.38 -2.37 -4.56
N HIS A 118 -7.93 -3.01 -3.52
CA HIS A 118 -8.90 -2.38 -2.63
C HIS A 118 -8.24 -1.87 -1.35
N VAL A 119 -7.57 -2.74 -0.60
CA VAL A 119 -6.91 -2.38 0.68
C VAL A 119 -5.40 -2.17 0.51
N PHE A 120 -4.84 -2.81 -0.51
CA PHE A 120 -3.44 -2.77 -0.90
C PHE A 120 -3.40 -2.68 -2.42
N ASN A 121 -2.49 -1.89 -2.99
CA ASN A 121 -2.28 -1.78 -4.43
C ASN A 121 -1.01 -2.52 -4.81
N GLY A 122 -1.17 -3.69 -5.43
CA GLY A 122 -0.03 -4.52 -5.75
C GLY A 122 -0.43 -5.87 -6.32
N PHE A 123 0.55 -6.74 -6.49
CA PHE A 123 0.32 -8.08 -7.01
C PHE A 123 1.36 -9.09 -6.53
N GLU A 124 0.96 -10.36 -6.47
CA GLU A 124 1.86 -11.49 -6.22
C GLU A 124 2.43 -11.99 -7.54
N VAL A 125 3.71 -12.33 -7.58
CA VAL A 125 4.38 -12.88 -8.76
C VAL A 125 5.47 -13.88 -8.37
N HIS A 126 5.77 -14.80 -9.27
CA HIS A 126 6.91 -15.71 -9.11
C HIS A 126 8.18 -15.12 -9.71
N MET A 127 9.18 -14.93 -8.84
CA MET A 127 10.52 -14.46 -9.20
C MET A 127 11.54 -15.07 -8.25
N ASP A 128 12.73 -15.36 -8.75
CA ASP A 128 13.85 -15.65 -7.86
C ASP A 128 14.36 -14.36 -7.19
N GLU A 129 15.26 -14.51 -6.22
CA GLU A 129 15.79 -13.38 -5.47
C GLU A 129 16.68 -12.45 -6.34
N ALA A 130 17.37 -12.99 -7.35
CA ALA A 130 18.19 -12.19 -8.25
C ALA A 130 17.32 -11.35 -9.20
N GLU A 131 16.20 -11.89 -9.66
CA GLU A 131 15.17 -11.18 -10.43
C GLU A 131 14.52 -10.07 -9.60
N ALA A 132 14.13 -10.36 -8.35
CA ALA A 132 13.58 -9.36 -7.45
C ALA A 132 14.55 -8.20 -7.22
N ARG A 133 15.84 -8.49 -6.98
CA ARG A 133 16.90 -7.48 -6.84
C ARG A 133 17.13 -6.62 -8.08
N ARG A 134 16.78 -7.10 -9.28
CA ARG A 134 16.88 -6.29 -10.50
C ARG A 134 15.73 -5.31 -10.66
N LEU A 135 14.63 -5.50 -9.93
CA LEU A 135 13.42 -4.68 -10.00
C LEU A 135 13.23 -3.75 -8.79
N SER A 136 14.00 -3.94 -7.71
CA SER A 136 14.03 -3.09 -6.52
C SER A 136 14.78 -1.78 -6.78
#